data_AF-A0A970UTJ0-F1
#
_entry.id   AF-A0A970UTJ0-F1
#
_cell.length_a   1.000
_cell.length_b   1.000
_cell.length_c   1.000
_cell.angle_alpha   90.00
_cell.angle_beta   90.00
_cell.angle_gamma   90.00
#
_symmetry.space_group_name_H-M   'P 1'
#
loop_
_entity.id
_entity.type
_entity.pdbx_description
1 polymer ?
#
loop_
_entity_poly.entity_id
_entity_poly.type
_entity_poly.pdbx_seq_one_letter_code
_entity_poly.pdbx_strand_id
1 'polypeptide(L)'
;DRKRPVFLIIEEINRGNCAQIFGDTFQLLDRNEDGFSVYPIDSDEELRKYLEEAFSKYDIKDYEIKSGAKICLPNNLYIWTTMNTSDQSLFPIDSAFKRRWHWKYIPIKDEGKKHYIEFYNGQRIDWWKFIEGINKKIYIITSSADKQIGYWFAIPDKEGEGGKLEISIEQFVSKVLFYLWNDVYKDYGDSKDSIFRVGDGDDDRISFADFYEGDDVNIAKVHEFLSFNGLLSNDYNLAIGDPEN
;
A
#
# COMPACT_ATOMS: atom_id res chain seq x y z
N ASP A 1 -30.43 -2.16 18.35
CA ASP A 1 -29.89 -1.37 19.46
C ASP A 1 -29.29 -0.08 18.89
N ARG A 2 -29.85 1.08 19.24
CA ARG A 2 -29.44 2.39 18.70
C ARG A 2 -28.07 2.86 19.19
N LYS A 3 -27.50 2.18 20.20
CA LYS A 3 -26.19 2.50 20.75
C LYS A 3 -25.06 1.68 20.15
N ARG A 4 -25.38 0.61 19.41
CA ARG A 4 -24.36 -0.25 18.83
C ARG A 4 -23.64 0.50 17.70
N PRO A 5 -22.30 0.62 17.73
CA PRO A 5 -21.54 1.17 16.62
C PRO A 5 -21.75 0.36 15.34
N VAL A 6 -21.94 1.07 14.23
CA VAL A 6 -22.04 0.55 12.87
C VAL A 6 -20.89 1.14 12.08
N PHE A 7 -20.17 0.29 11.33
CA PHE A 7 -19.02 0.69 10.54
C PHE A 7 -19.32 0.45 9.06
N LEU A 8 -19.12 1.49 8.25
CA LEU A 8 -19.00 1.37 6.80
C LEU A 8 -17.51 1.47 6.45
N ILE A 9 -16.96 0.40 5.89
CA ILE A 9 -15.57 0.33 5.47
C ILE A 9 -15.52 0.53 3.95
N ILE A 10 -14.76 1.53 3.50
CA ILE A 10 -14.55 1.82 2.08
C ILE A 10 -13.05 1.67 1.80
N GLU A 11 -12.68 0.60 1.12
CA GLU A 11 -11.30 0.41 0.68
C GLU A 11 -10.98 1.33 -0.52
N GLU A 12 -9.77 1.88 -0.53
CA GLU A 12 -9.20 2.65 -1.63
C GLU A 12 -10.12 3.78 -2.15
N ILE A 13 -10.54 4.66 -1.23
CA ILE A 13 -11.52 5.73 -1.49
C ILE A 13 -11.15 6.63 -2.68
N ASN A 14 -9.85 6.79 -2.95
CA ASN A 14 -9.32 7.61 -4.03
C ASN A 14 -9.29 6.93 -5.41
N ARG A 15 -9.70 5.66 -5.54
CA ARG A 15 -9.94 5.03 -6.86
C ARG A 15 -11.26 5.45 -7.50
N GLY A 16 -12.17 6.04 -6.72
CA GLY A 16 -13.42 6.60 -7.21
C GLY A 16 -13.40 8.13 -7.22
N ASN A 17 -14.18 8.73 -8.10
CA ASN A 17 -14.44 10.17 -8.04
C ASN A 17 -15.30 10.48 -6.80
N CYS A 18 -14.62 10.83 -5.69
CA CYS A 18 -15.25 11.08 -4.40
C CYS A 18 -16.36 12.12 -4.47
N ALA A 19 -16.19 13.19 -5.27
CA ALA A 19 -17.21 14.23 -5.41
C ALA A 19 -18.49 13.70 -6.06
N GLN A 20 -18.37 12.85 -7.09
CA GLN A 20 -19.53 12.23 -7.75
C GLN A 20 -20.18 11.15 -6.89
N ILE A 21 -19.38 10.35 -6.19
CA ILE A 21 -19.88 9.26 -5.35
C ILE A 21 -20.65 9.80 -4.14
N PHE A 22 -20.07 10.78 -3.44
CA PHE A 22 -20.70 11.33 -2.24
C PHE A 22 -21.76 12.38 -2.59
N GLY A 23 -21.63 13.11 -3.69
CA GLY A 23 -22.60 14.14 -4.09
C GLY A 23 -22.99 15.04 -2.92
N ASP A 24 -24.29 15.17 -2.65
CA ASP A 24 -24.80 15.97 -1.52
C ASP A 24 -24.58 15.32 -0.15
N THR A 25 -24.49 13.98 -0.08
CA THR A 25 -24.22 13.26 1.17
C THR A 25 -22.87 13.62 1.78
N PHE A 26 -21.99 14.24 0.98
CA PHE A 26 -20.76 14.85 1.43
C PHE A 26 -20.94 15.84 2.60
N GLN A 27 -22.05 16.61 2.61
CA GLN A 27 -22.35 17.56 3.67
C GLN A 27 -22.65 16.87 5.01
N LEU A 28 -23.12 15.62 4.95
CA LEU A 28 -23.46 14.83 6.13
C LEU A 28 -22.23 14.33 6.89
N LEU A 29 -21.03 14.43 6.32
CA LEU A 29 -19.79 13.98 6.95
C LEU A 29 -19.30 14.92 8.06
N ASP A 30 -19.70 16.19 8.04
CA ASP A 30 -19.39 17.12 9.14
C ASP A 30 -20.19 16.72 10.39
N ARG A 31 -19.51 16.41 11.51
CA ARG A 31 -20.14 15.89 12.75
C ARG A 31 -20.14 16.92 13.88
N ASN A 32 -21.23 17.00 14.64
CA ASN A 32 -21.34 17.82 15.85
C ASN A 32 -20.76 17.10 17.09
N GLU A 33 -20.78 17.75 18.25
CA GLU A 33 -20.25 17.21 19.51
C GLU A 33 -20.95 15.92 19.97
N ASP A 34 -22.23 15.77 19.66
CA ASP A 34 -23.02 14.56 19.94
C ASP A 34 -22.81 13.45 18.89
N GLY A 35 -21.98 13.73 17.88
CA GLY A 35 -21.62 12.84 16.80
C GLY A 35 -22.65 12.76 15.67
N PHE A 36 -23.70 13.57 15.59
CA PHE A 36 -24.63 13.59 14.44
C PHE A 36 -24.12 14.48 13.30
N SER A 37 -24.65 14.32 12.08
CA SER A 37 -24.35 15.28 10.99
C SER A 37 -24.78 16.70 11.35
N VAL A 38 -23.95 17.69 11.02
CA VAL A 38 -24.21 19.12 11.26
C VAL A 38 -25.20 19.68 10.24
N TYR A 39 -25.08 19.27 8.97
CA TYR A 39 -25.84 19.83 7.86
C TYR A 39 -26.71 18.74 7.22
N PRO A 40 -27.97 18.58 7.64
CA PRO A 40 -28.90 17.68 6.98
C PRO A 40 -29.13 18.10 5.52
N ILE A 41 -29.36 17.12 4.65
CA ILE A 41 -29.70 17.36 3.23
C ILE A 41 -31.16 16.99 2.97
N ASP A 42 -31.77 17.61 1.97
CA ASP A 42 -33.13 17.27 1.55
C ASP A 42 -33.16 15.92 0.83
N SER A 43 -34.18 15.12 1.12
CA SER A 43 -34.45 13.88 0.39
C SER A 43 -35.30 14.16 -0.84
N ASP A 44 -35.05 13.43 -1.93
CA ASP A 44 -36.02 13.35 -3.02
C ASP A 44 -37.32 12.65 -2.58
N GLU A 45 -38.36 12.71 -3.42
CA GLU A 45 -39.68 12.19 -3.09
C GLU A 45 -39.70 10.68 -2.85
N GLU A 46 -38.87 9.92 -3.57
CA GLU A 46 -38.81 8.46 -3.46
C GLU A 46 -38.13 8.05 -2.15
N LEU A 47 -36.97 8.62 -1.87
CA LEU A 47 -36.20 8.38 -0.66
C LEU A 47 -36.97 8.85 0.58
N ARG A 48 -37.68 9.98 0.49
CA ARG A 48 -38.55 10.45 1.57
C ARG A 48 -39.62 9.42 1.93
N LYS A 49 -40.35 8.88 0.95
CA LYS A 49 -41.40 7.87 1.18
C LYS A 49 -40.80 6.62 1.83
N TYR A 50 -39.66 6.17 1.33
CA TYR A 50 -38.95 5.03 1.91
C TYR A 50 -38.53 5.28 3.36
N LEU A 51 -37.93 6.45 3.64
CA LEU A 51 -37.45 6.80 4.97
C LEU A 51 -38.62 7.00 5.95
N GLU A 52 -39.72 7.62 5.53
CA GLU A 52 -40.92 7.78 6.35
C GLU A 52 -41.49 6.41 6.78
N GLU A 53 -41.59 5.47 5.84
CA GLU A 53 -42.02 4.10 6.15
C GLU A 53 -41.02 3.39 7.08
N ALA A 54 -39.72 3.45 6.76
CA ALA A 54 -38.66 2.83 7.54
C ALA A 54 -38.58 3.39 8.97
N PHE A 55 -38.79 4.70 9.13
CA PHE A 55 -38.73 5.40 10.41
C PHE A 55 -40.04 5.39 11.21
N SER A 56 -41.16 4.98 10.61
CA SER A 56 -42.49 4.95 11.25
C SER A 56 -42.53 4.26 12.62
N LYS A 57 -41.75 3.18 12.78
CA LYS A 57 -41.66 2.37 14.01
C LYS A 57 -40.67 2.91 15.03
N TYR A 58 -39.92 3.94 14.68
CA TYR A 58 -38.86 4.50 15.51
C TYR A 58 -39.31 5.83 16.12
N ASP A 59 -39.13 5.95 17.43
CA ASP A 59 -39.29 7.23 18.12
C ASP A 59 -38.10 8.15 17.80
N ILE A 60 -38.24 8.97 16.76
CA ILE A 60 -37.30 10.01 16.33
C ILE A 60 -37.94 11.37 16.68
N LYS A 61 -37.22 12.21 17.43
CA LYS A 61 -37.73 13.49 17.93
C LYS A 61 -37.80 14.56 16.83
N ASP A 62 -36.84 14.55 15.92
CA ASP A 62 -36.79 15.48 14.81
C ASP A 62 -37.82 15.08 13.74
N TYR A 63 -38.79 15.95 13.50
CA TYR A 63 -39.87 15.69 12.56
C TYR A 63 -39.40 15.66 11.10
N GLU A 64 -38.43 16.50 10.71
CA GLU A 64 -37.90 16.53 9.34
C GLU A 64 -37.15 15.23 9.03
N ILE A 65 -36.41 14.70 10.01
CA ILE A 65 -35.77 13.39 9.88
C ILE A 65 -36.80 12.25 9.93
N LYS A 66 -37.76 12.29 10.87
CA LYS A 66 -38.78 11.24 11.03
C LYS A 66 -39.68 11.09 9.80
N SER A 67 -40.06 12.22 9.19
CA SER A 67 -40.85 12.25 7.96
C SER A 67 -40.05 11.94 6.70
N GLY A 68 -38.75 11.67 6.83
CA GLY A 68 -37.84 11.43 5.71
C GLY A 68 -37.58 12.66 4.85
N ALA A 69 -38.08 13.85 5.20
CA ALA A 69 -37.88 15.07 4.43
C ALA A 69 -36.40 15.49 4.38
N LYS A 70 -35.66 15.21 5.46
CA LYS A 70 -34.22 15.42 5.54
C LYS A 70 -33.48 14.17 5.99
N ILE A 71 -32.20 14.12 5.64
CA ILE A 71 -31.30 13.02 5.98
C ILE A 71 -30.20 13.55 6.89
N CYS A 72 -29.88 12.76 7.92
CA CYS A 72 -28.77 13.00 8.84
C CYS A 72 -28.12 11.65 9.17
N LEU A 73 -26.79 11.60 9.26
CA LEU A 73 -26.10 10.40 9.70
C LEU A 73 -26.14 10.31 11.23
N PRO A 74 -26.49 9.13 11.79
CA PRO A 74 -26.61 8.96 13.23
C PRO A 74 -25.23 8.84 13.88
N ASN A 75 -25.15 9.21 15.16
CA ASN A 75 -23.90 9.21 15.92
C ASN A 75 -23.24 7.85 16.16
N ASN A 76 -23.96 6.76 15.91
CA ASN A 76 -23.41 5.41 15.97
C ASN A 76 -22.87 4.91 14.62
N LEU A 77 -22.93 5.69 13.53
CA LEU A 77 -22.33 5.36 12.23
C LEU A 77 -20.92 5.95 12.10
N TYR A 78 -19.95 5.07 11.88
CA TYR A 78 -18.57 5.37 11.58
C TYR A 78 -18.25 4.99 10.14
N ILE A 79 -17.56 5.86 9.41
CA ILE A 79 -17.07 5.56 8.06
C ILE A 79 -15.56 5.51 8.14
N TRP A 80 -14.98 4.35 7.87
CA TRP A 80 -13.55 4.13 7.83
C TRP A 80 -13.12 3.87 6.41
N THR A 81 -12.03 4.50 6.02
CA THR A 81 -11.57 4.43 4.64
C THR A 81 -10.08 4.18 4.59
N THR A 82 -9.65 3.46 3.56
CA THR A 82 -8.25 3.29 3.23
C THR A 82 -7.92 4.10 1.99
N MET A 83 -6.67 4.51 1.89
CA MET A 83 -6.15 5.26 0.77
C MET A 83 -4.76 4.75 0.50
N ASN A 84 -4.52 4.28 -0.73
CA ASN A 84 -3.16 4.11 -1.20
C ASN A 84 -2.66 5.46 -1.74
N THR A 85 -1.52 5.95 -1.28
CA THR A 85 -0.93 7.20 -1.76
C THR A 85 0.04 6.98 -2.94
N SER A 86 0.40 5.72 -3.23
CA SER A 86 1.39 5.38 -4.26
C SER A 86 0.87 5.23 -5.68
N ASP A 87 -0.43 5.04 -5.85
CA ASP A 87 -1.00 4.72 -7.15
C ASP A 87 -1.07 5.95 -8.05
N GLN A 88 -0.68 5.81 -9.32
CA GLN A 88 -0.67 6.92 -10.27
C GLN A 88 -2.06 7.19 -10.86
N SER A 89 -2.99 6.23 -10.74
CA SER A 89 -4.31 6.24 -11.38
C SER A 89 -5.45 6.77 -10.49
N LEU A 90 -5.11 7.62 -9.52
CA LEU A 90 -6.05 8.06 -8.48
C LEU A 90 -6.79 9.34 -8.86
N PHE A 91 -8.05 9.44 -8.44
CA PHE A 91 -8.77 10.70 -8.51
C PHE A 91 -8.24 11.67 -7.45
N PRO A 92 -7.95 12.93 -7.82
CA PRO A 92 -7.52 13.92 -6.84
C PRO A 92 -8.66 14.18 -5.86
N ILE A 93 -8.34 14.14 -4.56
CA ILE A 93 -9.28 14.53 -3.52
C ILE A 93 -9.07 16.01 -3.20
N ASP A 94 -10.13 16.80 -3.33
CA ASP A 94 -10.10 18.23 -3.03
C ASP A 94 -9.94 18.53 -1.52
N SER A 95 -9.54 19.76 -1.22
CA SER A 95 -9.25 20.18 0.16
C SER A 95 -10.49 20.23 1.05
N ALA A 96 -11.67 20.54 0.50
CA ALA A 96 -12.92 20.54 1.26
C ALA A 96 -13.30 19.11 1.65
N PHE A 97 -13.03 18.12 0.78
CA PHE A 97 -13.25 16.73 1.13
C PHE A 97 -12.26 16.25 2.18
N LYS A 98 -10.97 16.54 1.99
CA LYS A 98 -9.91 16.13 2.94
C LYS A 98 -10.18 16.57 4.38
N ARG A 99 -10.67 17.79 4.61
CA ARG A 99 -10.89 18.32 5.98
C ARG A 99 -12.01 17.64 6.79
N ARG A 100 -12.86 16.81 6.15
CA ARG A 100 -13.94 16.06 6.81
C ARG A 100 -13.51 14.71 7.37
N TRP A 101 -12.29 14.31 7.07
CA TRP A 101 -11.72 13.06 7.53
C TRP A 101 -10.72 13.30 8.64
N HIS A 102 -10.70 12.40 9.61
CA HIS A 102 -9.59 12.28 10.53
C HIS A 102 -8.50 11.41 9.88
N TRP A 103 -7.39 12.03 9.51
CA TRP A 103 -6.29 11.35 8.83
C TRP A 103 -5.38 10.65 9.81
N LYS A 104 -5.06 9.39 9.51
CA LYS A 104 -4.03 8.63 10.23
C LYS A 104 -3.05 8.07 9.21
N TYR A 105 -1.81 8.56 9.23
CA TYR A 105 -0.73 7.97 8.45
C TYR A 105 -0.36 6.60 9.03
N ILE A 106 -0.26 5.60 8.16
CA ILE A 106 0.17 4.24 8.51
C ILE A 106 1.57 4.04 7.93
N PRO A 107 2.63 4.14 8.73
CA PRO A 107 4.00 3.96 8.23
C PRO A 107 4.26 2.51 7.87
N ILE A 108 5.20 2.31 6.94
CA ILE A 108 5.80 1.00 6.69
C ILE A 108 6.51 0.55 7.97
N LYS A 109 6.24 -0.68 8.40
CA LYS A 109 6.78 -1.25 9.64
C LYS A 109 7.03 -2.74 9.46
N ASP A 110 7.87 -3.29 10.34
CA ASP A 110 7.99 -4.73 10.50
C ASP A 110 6.68 -5.30 11.06
N GLU A 111 6.23 -6.40 10.46
CA GLU A 111 5.07 -7.17 10.91
C GLU A 111 5.44 -8.30 11.88
N GLY A 112 6.74 -8.45 12.17
CA GLY A 112 7.27 -9.45 13.10
C GLY A 112 7.09 -10.89 12.62
N LYS A 113 6.77 -11.09 11.33
CA LYS A 113 6.53 -12.42 10.74
C LYS A 113 7.82 -13.15 10.39
N LYS A 114 8.96 -12.43 10.34
CA LYS A 114 10.29 -12.99 10.02
C LYS A 114 10.28 -13.78 8.71
N HIS A 115 9.82 -13.13 7.64
CA HIS A 115 9.92 -13.71 6.30
C HIS A 115 11.36 -13.63 5.80
N TYR A 116 11.74 -14.56 4.94
CA TYR A 116 13.06 -14.61 4.33
C TYR A 116 12.94 -14.77 2.82
N ILE A 117 13.88 -14.20 2.08
CA ILE A 117 14.13 -14.53 0.69
C ILE A 117 15.20 -15.63 0.68
N GLU A 118 14.96 -16.75 0.01
CA GLU A 118 15.98 -17.80 -0.18
C GLU A 118 16.52 -17.74 -1.60
N PHE A 119 17.85 -17.64 -1.71
CA PHE A 119 18.58 -17.42 -2.96
C PHE A 119 19.07 -18.73 -3.58
N TYR A 120 19.89 -19.46 -2.83
CA TYR A 120 20.55 -20.68 -3.28
C TYR A 120 21.10 -21.46 -2.09
N ASN A 121 20.93 -22.77 -2.09
CA ASN A 121 21.47 -23.69 -1.09
C ASN A 121 21.21 -23.25 0.37
N GLY A 122 20.03 -22.69 0.65
CA GLY A 122 19.62 -22.31 2.01
C GLY A 122 20.20 -20.97 2.49
N GLN A 123 20.89 -20.21 1.64
CA GLN A 123 21.25 -18.83 1.92
C GLN A 123 20.00 -17.94 1.95
N ARG A 124 19.89 -17.12 3.01
CA ARG A 124 18.68 -16.34 3.28
C ARG A 124 18.99 -14.88 3.57
N ILE A 125 18.08 -14.02 3.12
CA ILE A 125 18.03 -12.62 3.55
C ILE A 125 16.75 -12.40 4.32
N ASP A 126 16.87 -11.73 5.46
CA ASP A 126 15.74 -11.24 6.22
C ASP A 126 14.97 -10.20 5.39
N TRP A 127 13.70 -10.47 5.13
CA TRP A 127 12.86 -9.63 4.27
C TRP A 127 12.72 -8.20 4.80
N TRP A 128 12.64 -8.04 6.12
CA TRP A 128 12.53 -6.71 6.72
C TRP A 128 13.84 -5.93 6.57
N LYS A 129 14.99 -6.56 6.78
CA LYS A 129 16.30 -5.92 6.53
C LYS A 129 16.46 -5.48 5.08
N PHE A 130 15.99 -6.30 4.14
CA PHE A 130 15.96 -5.93 2.73
C PHE A 130 15.10 -4.68 2.51
N ILE A 131 13.86 -4.66 3.03
CA ILE A 131 12.95 -3.51 2.95
C ILE A 131 13.59 -2.24 3.53
N GLU A 132 14.21 -2.33 4.71
CA GLU A 132 14.86 -1.18 5.34
C GLU A 132 16.03 -0.64 4.50
N GLY A 133 16.84 -1.54 3.93
CA GLY A 133 17.97 -1.18 3.07
C GLY A 133 17.51 -0.53 1.76
N ILE A 134 16.56 -1.16 1.09
CA ILE A 134 16.08 -0.70 -0.22
C ILE A 134 15.29 0.60 -0.09
N ASN A 135 14.42 0.74 0.92
CA ASN A 135 13.61 1.94 1.09
C ASN A 135 14.43 3.20 1.36
N LYS A 136 15.62 3.06 1.98
CA LYS A 136 16.57 4.18 2.11
C LYS A 136 17.09 4.62 0.74
N LYS A 137 17.46 3.67 -0.12
CA LYS A 137 17.94 3.94 -1.49
C LYS A 137 16.84 4.55 -2.37
N ILE A 138 15.63 4.00 -2.30
CA ILE A 138 14.45 4.55 -3.00
C ILE A 138 14.24 6.01 -2.59
N TYR A 139 14.27 6.31 -1.29
CA TYR A 139 14.02 7.67 -0.80
C TYR A 139 15.12 8.65 -1.23
N ILE A 140 16.39 8.25 -1.20
CA ILE A 140 17.52 9.09 -1.65
C ILE A 140 17.30 9.58 -3.08
N ILE A 141 16.90 8.69 -4.00
CA ILE A 141 16.81 9.04 -5.42
C ILE A 141 15.47 9.65 -5.83
N THR A 142 14.38 9.24 -5.19
CA THR A 142 13.02 9.69 -5.57
C THR A 142 12.48 10.81 -4.69
N SER A 143 13.04 11.00 -3.49
CA SER A 143 12.47 11.84 -2.43
C SER A 143 10.99 11.53 -2.12
N SER A 144 10.53 10.31 -2.45
CA SER A 144 9.13 9.91 -2.36
C SER A 144 8.97 8.70 -1.45
N ALA A 145 8.23 8.87 -0.36
CA ALA A 145 7.82 7.77 0.51
C ALA A 145 6.79 6.84 -0.17
N ASP A 146 6.06 7.36 -1.16
CA ASP A 146 5.02 6.62 -1.86
C ASP A 146 5.59 5.52 -2.77
N LYS A 147 6.84 5.64 -3.20
CA LYS A 147 7.55 4.61 -3.97
C LYS A 147 8.20 3.52 -3.09
N GLN A 148 8.12 3.65 -1.77
CA GLN A 148 8.72 2.68 -0.86
C GLN A 148 7.89 1.40 -0.77
N ILE A 149 8.58 0.29 -0.52
CA ILE A 149 8.01 -1.04 -0.50
C ILE A 149 7.56 -1.39 0.92
N GLY A 150 6.32 -1.86 1.06
CA GLY A 150 5.76 -2.34 2.33
C GLY A 150 6.06 -3.83 2.60
N TYR A 151 5.89 -4.24 3.86
CA TYR A 151 6.13 -5.63 4.30
C TYR A 151 5.38 -6.69 3.48
N TRP A 152 4.14 -6.40 3.07
CA TRP A 152 3.29 -7.33 2.34
C TRP A 152 3.47 -7.29 0.82
N PHE A 153 4.45 -6.54 0.32
CA PHE A 153 4.68 -6.41 -1.12
C PHE A 153 5.04 -7.76 -1.77
N ALA A 154 5.84 -8.59 -1.10
CA ALA A 154 6.08 -9.98 -1.46
C ALA A 154 5.58 -10.88 -0.31
N ILE A 155 4.85 -11.94 -0.65
CA ILE A 155 4.28 -12.88 0.32
C ILE A 155 4.97 -14.21 0.10
N PRO A 156 5.46 -14.88 1.16
CA PRO A 156 6.05 -16.21 1.04
C PRO A 156 5.20 -17.19 0.23
N ASP A 157 5.81 -17.82 -0.76
CA ASP A 157 5.16 -18.66 -1.78
C ASP A 157 5.81 -20.04 -1.93
N LYS A 158 6.94 -20.28 -1.25
CA LYS A 158 7.59 -21.60 -1.21
C LYS A 158 7.75 -22.11 0.22
N GLU A 159 7.70 -23.43 0.39
CA GLU A 159 8.08 -24.07 1.65
C GLU A 159 9.61 -24.10 1.74
N GLY A 160 10.15 -23.38 2.71
CA GLY A 160 11.57 -23.36 3.05
C GLY A 160 11.92 -24.39 4.13
N GLU A 161 13.14 -24.29 4.63
CA GLU A 161 13.67 -25.27 5.59
C GLU A 161 12.89 -25.27 6.91
N GLY A 162 12.56 -26.46 7.41
CA GLY A 162 11.81 -26.63 8.64
C GLY A 162 10.32 -26.26 8.52
N GLY A 163 9.76 -26.28 7.30
CA GLY A 163 8.34 -26.06 7.03
C GLY A 163 7.90 -24.60 7.15
N LYS A 164 8.84 -23.65 7.14
CA LYS A 164 8.54 -22.22 7.16
C LYS A 164 8.38 -21.71 5.74
N LEU A 165 7.36 -20.90 5.49
CA LEU A 165 7.19 -20.27 4.19
C LEU A 165 8.26 -19.19 3.96
N GLU A 166 8.84 -19.18 2.77
CA GLU A 166 9.85 -18.22 2.32
C GLU A 166 9.44 -17.60 0.98
N ILE A 167 10.01 -16.45 0.66
CA ILE A 167 9.83 -15.77 -0.63
C ILE A 167 10.78 -16.44 -1.62
N SER A 168 10.21 -16.95 -2.71
CA SER A 168 10.95 -17.54 -3.82
C SER A 168 11.83 -16.52 -4.53
N ILE A 169 12.94 -16.99 -5.12
CA ILE A 169 13.83 -16.10 -5.86
C ILE A 169 13.15 -15.62 -7.14
N GLU A 170 12.28 -16.45 -7.70
CA GLU A 170 11.42 -16.19 -8.84
C GLU A 170 10.44 -15.05 -8.53
N GLN A 171 9.72 -15.10 -7.39
CA GLN A 171 8.85 -14.01 -6.97
C GLN A 171 9.65 -12.75 -6.65
N PHE A 172 10.81 -12.90 -6.00
CA PHE A 172 11.65 -11.75 -5.68
C PHE A 172 12.06 -10.98 -6.95
N VAL A 173 12.55 -11.67 -8.00
CA VAL A 173 12.93 -11.02 -9.25
C VAL A 173 11.71 -10.48 -10.01
N SER A 174 10.72 -11.34 -10.26
CA SER A 174 9.56 -11.00 -11.11
C SER A 174 8.62 -9.95 -10.51
N LYS A 175 8.61 -9.80 -9.19
CA LYS A 175 7.75 -8.85 -8.48
C LYS A 175 8.52 -7.68 -7.90
N VAL A 176 9.52 -7.96 -7.06
CA VAL A 176 10.24 -6.94 -6.29
C VAL A 176 11.23 -6.19 -7.18
N LEU A 177 12.16 -6.90 -7.82
CA LEU A 177 13.13 -6.25 -8.70
C LEU A 177 12.45 -5.64 -9.93
N PHE A 178 11.41 -6.28 -10.46
CA PHE A 178 10.65 -5.72 -11.57
C PHE A 178 9.99 -4.37 -11.21
N TYR A 179 9.35 -4.26 -10.05
CA TYR A 179 8.81 -2.98 -9.58
C TYR A 179 9.90 -1.92 -9.38
N LEU A 180 11.01 -2.29 -8.76
CA LEU A 180 12.15 -1.38 -8.59
C LEU A 180 12.65 -0.88 -9.96
N TRP A 181 12.75 -1.77 -10.94
CA TRP A 181 13.19 -1.43 -12.30
C TRP A 181 12.19 -0.52 -13.01
N ASN A 182 10.91 -0.91 -13.05
CA ASN A 182 9.91 -0.29 -13.91
C ASN A 182 9.25 0.96 -13.31
N ASP A 183 9.07 1.02 -11.99
CA ASP A 183 8.28 2.07 -11.33
C ASP A 183 9.15 3.02 -10.51
N VAL A 184 10.23 2.51 -9.93
CA VAL A 184 11.13 3.32 -9.11
C VAL A 184 12.27 3.91 -9.94
N TYR A 185 13.06 3.07 -10.63
CA TYR A 185 14.33 3.43 -11.26
C TYR A 185 14.24 3.64 -12.78
N LYS A 186 13.07 3.51 -13.40
CA LYS A 186 12.88 3.69 -14.85
C LYS A 186 13.41 5.02 -15.37
N ASP A 187 13.19 6.10 -14.63
CA ASP A 187 13.65 7.45 -14.99
C ASP A 187 15.05 7.78 -14.43
N TYR A 188 15.68 6.83 -13.75
CA TYR A 188 16.94 7.01 -13.03
C TYR A 188 18.02 5.99 -13.43
N GLY A 189 17.80 5.23 -14.51
CA GLY A 189 18.75 4.19 -14.96
C GLY A 189 20.16 4.72 -15.24
N ASP A 190 20.27 5.97 -15.68
CA ASP A 190 21.54 6.65 -15.94
C ASP A 190 22.18 7.32 -14.71
N SER A 191 21.48 7.35 -13.58
CA SER A 191 21.99 7.96 -12.35
C SER A 191 23.08 7.10 -11.74
N LYS A 192 24.15 7.74 -11.24
CA LYS A 192 25.17 7.05 -10.43
C LYS A 192 24.61 6.45 -9.15
N ASP A 193 23.51 7.01 -8.66
CA ASP A 193 22.78 6.53 -7.48
C ASP A 193 21.78 5.40 -7.80
N SER A 194 21.75 4.93 -9.06
CA SER A 194 20.97 3.77 -9.46
C SER A 194 21.44 2.51 -8.74
N ILE A 195 20.49 1.69 -8.30
CA ILE A 195 20.77 0.40 -7.66
C ILE A 195 21.04 -0.72 -8.67
N PHE A 196 20.67 -0.54 -9.94
CA PHE A 196 20.84 -1.57 -10.98
C PHE A 196 22.24 -1.51 -11.60
N ARG A 197 23.24 -1.73 -10.75
CA ARG A 197 24.66 -1.70 -11.06
C ARG A 197 25.39 -2.76 -10.23
N VAL A 198 26.53 -3.23 -10.72
CA VAL A 198 27.44 -4.15 -9.99
C VAL A 198 28.79 -3.51 -9.66
N GLY A 199 28.97 -2.25 -10.03
CA GLY A 199 30.21 -1.50 -9.90
C GLY A 199 30.02 -0.02 -10.21
N ASP A 200 31.10 0.75 -10.05
CA ASP A 200 31.09 2.21 -10.22
C ASP A 200 31.38 2.68 -11.65
N GLY A 201 31.82 1.78 -12.54
CA GLY A 201 32.06 2.05 -13.96
C GLY A 201 30.78 2.23 -14.76
N ASP A 202 30.91 2.86 -15.93
CA ASP A 202 29.77 3.07 -16.85
C ASP A 202 29.29 1.76 -17.48
N ASP A 203 30.20 0.78 -17.64
CA ASP A 203 29.90 -0.57 -18.15
C ASP A 203 29.32 -1.51 -17.08
N ASP A 204 29.30 -1.11 -15.80
CA ASP A 204 28.85 -1.95 -14.69
C ASP A 204 27.33 -1.90 -14.47
N ARG A 205 26.57 -1.50 -15.49
CA ARG A 205 25.10 -1.38 -15.43
C ARG A 205 24.44 -2.74 -15.63
N ILE A 206 23.37 -2.98 -14.88
CA ILE A 206 22.54 -4.17 -15.01
C ILE A 206 21.26 -3.77 -15.73
N SER A 207 20.86 -4.53 -16.75
CA SER A 207 19.52 -4.49 -17.32
C SER A 207 18.62 -5.50 -16.61
N PHE A 208 17.29 -5.29 -16.64
CA PHE A 208 16.38 -6.26 -16.03
C PHE A 208 16.52 -7.68 -16.65
N ALA A 209 16.87 -7.78 -17.92
CA ALA A 209 17.07 -9.06 -18.60
C ALA A 209 18.26 -9.86 -18.03
N ASP A 210 19.26 -9.19 -17.45
CA ASP A 210 20.45 -9.85 -16.90
C ASP A 210 20.13 -10.69 -15.65
N PHE A 211 18.97 -10.48 -15.01
CA PHE A 211 18.49 -11.32 -13.91
C PHE A 211 17.96 -12.68 -14.37
N TYR A 212 18.03 -12.99 -15.68
CA TYR A 212 17.59 -14.25 -16.25
C TYR A 212 18.71 -14.93 -17.04
N GLU A 213 18.74 -16.26 -17.00
CA GLU A 213 19.56 -17.11 -17.86
C GLU A 213 18.64 -18.11 -18.57
N GLY A 214 18.22 -17.76 -19.79
CA GLY A 214 17.13 -18.47 -20.46
C GLY A 214 15.79 -18.19 -19.77
N ASP A 215 15.09 -19.24 -19.37
CA ASP A 215 13.79 -19.14 -18.66
C ASP A 215 13.95 -19.09 -17.13
N ASP A 216 15.16 -19.32 -16.61
CA ASP A 216 15.45 -19.41 -15.18
C ASP A 216 16.05 -18.09 -14.64
N VAL A 217 15.94 -17.88 -13.32
CA VAL A 217 16.56 -16.72 -12.66
C VAL A 217 18.07 -16.91 -12.57
N ASN A 218 18.83 -15.88 -13.00
CA ASN A 218 20.27 -15.81 -12.83
C ASN A 218 20.63 -15.43 -11.38
N ILE A 219 20.81 -16.44 -10.54
CA ILE A 219 21.13 -16.30 -9.11
C ILE A 219 22.43 -15.50 -8.90
N ALA A 220 23.45 -15.71 -9.73
CA ALA A 220 24.71 -14.99 -9.63
C ALA A 220 24.51 -13.48 -9.81
N LYS A 221 23.71 -13.08 -10.81
CA LYS A 221 23.39 -11.66 -11.04
C LYS A 221 22.60 -11.05 -9.89
N VAL A 222 21.66 -11.81 -9.30
CA VAL A 222 20.93 -11.34 -8.11
C VAL A 222 21.88 -11.15 -6.92
N HIS A 223 22.82 -12.08 -6.71
CA HIS A 223 23.81 -11.97 -5.65
C HIS A 223 24.72 -10.74 -5.83
N GLU A 224 25.24 -10.50 -7.05
CA GLU A 224 26.03 -9.31 -7.36
C GLU A 224 25.25 -8.02 -7.07
N PHE A 225 24.00 -7.93 -7.54
CA PHE A 225 23.12 -6.80 -7.28
C PHE A 225 22.95 -6.54 -5.77
N LEU A 226 22.68 -7.58 -4.98
CA LEU A 226 22.48 -7.43 -3.53
C LEU A 226 23.77 -7.05 -2.80
N SER A 227 24.89 -7.63 -3.22
CA SER A 227 26.22 -7.36 -2.66
C SER A 227 26.62 -5.92 -2.88
N PHE A 228 26.56 -5.45 -4.13
CA PHE A 228 26.89 -4.08 -4.51
C PHE A 228 26.03 -3.07 -3.75
N ASN A 229 24.75 -3.39 -3.56
CA ASN A 229 23.84 -2.52 -2.84
C ASN A 229 23.94 -2.61 -1.31
N GLY A 230 24.80 -3.47 -0.75
CA GLY A 230 24.89 -3.67 0.69
C GLY A 230 23.59 -4.21 1.30
N LEU A 231 22.87 -5.04 0.54
CA LEU A 231 21.60 -5.66 0.93
C LEU A 231 21.79 -7.11 1.41
N LEU A 232 23.00 -7.67 1.27
CA LEU A 232 23.41 -8.89 1.96
C LEU A 232 23.85 -8.57 3.39
N SER A 233 23.61 -9.50 4.31
CA SER A 233 24.26 -9.44 5.62
C SER A 233 25.73 -9.84 5.50
N ASN A 234 26.60 -9.27 6.33
CA ASN A 234 28.06 -9.47 6.28
C ASN A 234 28.52 -10.94 6.34
N ASP A 235 27.64 -11.88 6.73
CA ASP A 235 27.95 -13.31 6.86
C ASP A 235 27.96 -14.06 5.51
N TYR A 236 27.52 -13.45 4.40
CA TYR A 236 27.34 -14.14 3.10
C TYR A 236 28.36 -13.78 2.01
N ASN A 237 29.23 -12.78 2.22
CA ASN A 237 30.24 -12.34 1.24
C ASN A 237 31.36 -13.37 0.94
N LEU A 238 31.25 -14.62 1.44
CA LEU A 238 32.30 -15.64 1.40
C LEU A 238 31.91 -16.94 0.69
N ALA A 239 30.72 -17.03 0.07
CA ALA A 239 30.18 -18.31 -0.39
C ALA A 239 29.89 -18.43 -1.90
N ILE A 240 30.37 -17.49 -2.72
CA ILE A 240 30.52 -17.72 -4.16
C ILE A 240 32.00 -17.61 -4.46
N GLY A 241 32.65 -18.77 -4.54
CA GLY A 241 34.04 -18.87 -4.95
C GLY A 241 34.21 -18.34 -6.36
N ASP A 242 35.36 -17.71 -6.60
CA ASP A 242 35.90 -17.38 -7.92
C ASP A 242 35.59 -18.48 -8.94
N PRO A 243 35.01 -18.16 -10.12
CA PRO A 243 34.93 -19.09 -11.23
C PRO A 243 36.30 -19.45 -11.85
N GLU A 244 37.40 -18.89 -11.35
CA GLU A 244 38.77 -19.17 -11.78
C GLU A 244 39.65 -19.66 -10.62
N ASN A 245 39.46 -20.92 -10.21
CA ASN A 245 40.53 -21.84 -9.79
C ASN A 245 40.04 -23.29 -9.71
#